data_AF-A0A8I1EEY0-F1
#
_entry.id   AF-A0A8I1EEY0-F1
#
_cell.length_a   1.000
_cell.length_b   1.000
_cell.length_c   1.000
_cell.angle_alpha   90.00
_cell.angle_beta   90.00
_cell.angle_gamma   90.00
#
_symmetry.space_group_name_H-M   'P 1'
#
loop_
_entity.id
_entity.type
_entity.pdbx_description
1 polymer ?
#
loop_
_entity_poly.entity_id
_entity_poly.type
_entity_poly.pdbx_seq_one_letter_code
_entity_poly.pdbx_strand_id
1 'polypeptide(L)'
;MQKSDFDFDRDGFPNILGRNHRGLGIAQRQLWETMGSWEQFAPNLLGGKVTVAIGQLGERVIGRVLDKNFYIDFGVFADDSVAAVEAVVSVPKLSDGTPAEIARFLFAPGGKILSSQKETLWDGDEDFLSYELLIAIVRKVTQAPLVI
;
A
#
# COMPACT_ATOMS: atom_id res chain seq x y z
N MET A 1 8.81 -11.98 -29.24
CA MET A 1 9.23 -10.60 -29.51
C MET A 1 8.57 -9.70 -28.49
N GLN A 2 9.35 -8.91 -27.75
CA GLN A 2 8.79 -7.78 -26.99
C GLN A 2 8.20 -6.80 -28.00
N LYS A 3 6.93 -6.42 -27.83
CA LYS A 3 6.33 -5.32 -28.60
C LYS A 3 7.06 -4.04 -28.22
N SER A 4 7.30 -3.16 -29.20
CA SER A 4 7.87 -1.84 -28.94
C SER A 4 6.89 -1.02 -28.09
N ASP A 5 7.40 -0.11 -27.25
CA ASP A 5 6.56 0.88 -26.55
C ASP A 5 5.77 1.78 -27.52
N PHE A 6 6.15 1.78 -28.80
CA PHE A 6 5.48 2.50 -29.89
C PHE A 6 4.43 1.66 -30.65
N ASP A 7 4.32 0.36 -30.36
CA ASP A 7 3.36 -0.58 -30.98
C ASP A 7 2.08 -0.74 -30.12
N PHE A 8 1.50 0.38 -29.68
CA PHE A 8 0.25 0.38 -28.90
C PHE A 8 -0.98 0.66 -29.77
N ASP A 9 -2.13 0.14 -29.34
CA ASP A 9 -3.43 0.43 -29.96
C ASP A 9 -3.85 1.87 -29.65
N ARG A 10 -3.63 2.76 -30.61
CA ARG A 10 -3.92 4.19 -30.49
C ARG A 10 -5.41 4.46 -30.27
N ASP A 11 -6.28 3.67 -30.89
CA ASP A 11 -7.73 3.86 -30.82
C ASP A 11 -8.29 3.30 -29.51
N GLY A 12 -7.68 2.23 -28.98
CA GLY A 12 -8.02 1.64 -27.69
C GLY A 12 -7.44 2.36 -26.48
N PHE A 13 -6.34 3.10 -26.61
CA PHE A 13 -5.63 3.72 -25.48
C PHE A 13 -6.49 4.68 -24.63
N PRO A 14 -7.36 5.55 -25.20
CA PRO A 14 -8.28 6.35 -24.40
C PRO A 14 -9.21 5.52 -23.50
N ASN A 15 -9.64 4.34 -23.97
CA ASN A 15 -10.48 3.44 -23.17
C ASN A 15 -9.68 2.79 -22.03
N ILE A 16 -8.41 2.48 -22.26
CA ILE A 16 -7.48 2.00 -21.22
C ILE A 16 -7.33 3.07 -20.14
N LEU A 17 -7.04 4.32 -20.52
CA LEU A 17 -6.93 5.43 -19.58
C LEU A 17 -8.22 5.65 -18.78
N GLY A 18 -9.39 5.63 -19.44
CA GLY A 18 -10.68 5.80 -18.78
C GLY A 18 -11.00 4.68 -17.77
N ARG A 19 -10.65 3.43 -18.12
CA ARG A 19 -10.76 2.28 -17.20
C ARG A 19 -9.79 2.40 -16.03
N ASN A 20 -8.54 2.77 -16.28
CA ASN A 20 -7.53 2.92 -15.25
C ASN A 20 -7.88 4.05 -14.27
N HIS A 21 -8.36 5.19 -14.77
CA HIS A 21 -8.81 6.30 -13.92
C HIS A 21 -9.94 5.87 -12.96
N ARG A 22 -10.94 5.14 -13.47
CA ARG A 22 -12.02 4.60 -12.62
C ARG A 22 -11.50 3.58 -11.62
N GLY A 23 -10.66 2.64 -12.04
CA GLY A 23 -10.06 1.63 -11.17
C GLY A 23 -9.27 2.27 -10.03
N LEU A 24 -8.41 3.24 -10.34
CA LEU A 24 -7.64 3.97 -9.34
C LEU A 24 -8.52 4.67 -8.30
N GLY A 25 -9.59 5.34 -8.75
CA GLY A 25 -10.53 5.99 -7.82
C GLY A 25 -11.23 5.01 -6.87
N ILE A 26 -11.51 3.79 -7.33
CA ILE A 26 -12.08 2.71 -6.50
C ILE A 26 -11.02 2.21 -5.51
N ALA A 27 -9.84 1.87 -6.00
CA ALA A 27 -8.73 1.35 -5.17
C ALA A 27 -8.33 2.33 -4.07
N GLN A 28 -8.21 3.63 -4.40
CA GLN A 28 -7.89 4.68 -3.42
C GLN A 28 -8.95 4.77 -2.31
N ARG A 29 -10.24 4.79 -2.69
CA ARG A 29 -11.33 4.86 -1.72
C ARG A 29 -11.32 3.66 -0.77
N GLN A 30 -11.26 2.46 -1.33
CA GLN A 30 -11.26 1.23 -0.55
C GLN A 30 -10.04 1.12 0.36
N LEU A 31 -8.86 1.55 -0.12
CA LEU A 31 -7.65 1.60 0.70
C LEU A 31 -7.83 2.55 1.90
N TRP A 32 -8.43 3.73 1.69
CA TRP A 32 -8.71 4.66 2.78
C TRP A 32 -9.77 4.18 3.75
N GLU A 33 -10.82 3.52 3.26
CA GLU A 33 -11.79 2.85 4.13
C GLU A 33 -11.13 1.75 4.96
N THR A 34 -10.24 0.97 4.33
CA THR A 34 -9.46 -0.10 4.98
C THR A 34 -8.56 0.47 6.09
N MET A 35 -7.86 1.58 5.83
CA MET A 35 -6.91 2.17 6.78
C MET A 35 -7.56 3.12 7.78
N GLY A 36 -8.70 3.73 7.46
CA GLY A 36 -9.28 4.85 8.20
C GLY A 36 -9.62 4.56 9.66
N SER A 37 -9.76 3.29 10.02
CA SER A 37 -10.03 2.85 11.40
C SER A 37 -8.76 2.50 12.19
N TRP A 38 -7.57 2.47 11.56
CA TRP A 38 -6.32 2.02 12.18
C TRP A 38 -5.92 2.86 13.40
N GLU A 39 -6.10 4.19 13.35
CA GLU A 39 -5.79 5.06 14.49
C GLU A 39 -6.59 4.67 15.75
N GLN A 40 -7.84 4.23 15.56
CA GLN A 40 -8.77 3.94 16.64
C GLN A 40 -8.59 2.53 17.20
N PHE A 41 -8.39 1.52 16.35
CA PHE A 41 -8.35 0.12 16.82
C PHE A 41 -6.93 -0.42 17.03
N ALA A 42 -5.89 0.09 16.36
CA ALA A 42 -4.54 -0.45 16.50
C ALA A 42 -4.02 -0.45 17.96
N PRO A 43 -4.23 0.61 18.77
CA PRO A 43 -3.83 0.61 20.18
C PRO A 43 -4.58 -0.44 20.99
N ASN A 44 -5.89 -0.61 20.75
CA ASN A 44 -6.71 -1.58 21.48
C ASN A 44 -6.34 -3.01 21.12
N LEU A 45 -6.13 -3.28 19.83
CA LEU A 45 -5.80 -4.59 19.30
C LEU A 45 -4.42 -5.07 19.74
N LEU A 46 -3.44 -4.17 19.81
CA LEU A 46 -2.03 -4.51 20.05
C LEU A 46 -1.53 -4.03 21.42
N GLY A 47 -2.46 -3.75 22.35
CA GLY A 47 -2.15 -3.41 23.75
C GLY A 47 -1.28 -2.16 23.89
N GLY A 48 -1.53 -1.14 23.07
CA GLY A 48 -0.82 0.15 23.06
C GLY A 48 0.57 0.11 22.44
N LYS A 49 1.03 -1.04 21.94
CA LYS A 49 2.36 -1.20 21.34
C LYS A 49 2.47 -0.67 19.92
N VAL A 50 1.32 -0.37 19.31
CA VAL A 50 1.22 0.20 17.98
C VAL A 50 0.36 1.45 18.03
N THR A 51 0.88 2.52 17.44
CA THR A 51 0.16 3.77 17.19
C THR A 51 0.26 4.08 15.71
N VAL A 52 -0.86 4.45 15.11
CA VAL A 52 -0.94 4.86 13.70
C VAL A 52 -1.56 6.25 13.66
N ALA A 53 -1.05 7.08 12.76
CA ALA A 53 -1.61 8.37 12.39
C ALA A 53 -1.64 8.46 10.85
N ILE A 54 -2.75 8.89 10.29
CA ILE A 54 -2.98 9.04 8.85
C ILE A 54 -2.89 10.54 8.55
N GLY A 55 -1.97 10.92 7.66
CA GLY A 55 -1.79 12.33 7.30
C GLY A 55 -3.06 12.94 6.72
N GLN A 56 -3.25 14.26 6.92
CA GLN A 56 -4.48 14.99 6.56
C GLN A 56 -4.89 14.92 5.07
N LEU A 57 -3.97 14.53 4.18
CA LEU A 57 -4.22 14.40 2.75
C LEU A 57 -4.13 12.94 2.24
N GLY A 58 -3.99 11.95 3.13
CA GLY A 58 -3.82 10.55 2.72
C GLY A 58 -2.52 10.27 1.96
N GLU A 59 -1.62 11.24 1.83
CA GLU A 59 -0.37 11.05 1.08
C GLU A 59 0.60 10.10 1.80
N ARG A 60 0.47 10.00 3.12
CA ARG A 60 1.33 9.18 3.97
C ARG A 60 0.60 8.69 5.22
N VAL A 61 0.81 7.43 5.57
CA VAL A 61 0.54 6.90 6.92
C VAL A 61 1.84 6.92 7.71
N ILE A 62 1.78 7.38 8.95
CA ILE A 62 2.88 7.37 9.91
C ILE A 62 2.47 6.44 11.04
N GLY A 63 3.33 5.50 11.40
CA GLY A 63 3.06 4.67 12.57
C GLY A 63 4.31 4.39 13.38
N ARG A 64 4.08 3.79 14.53
CA ARG A 64 5.12 3.38 15.47
C ARG A 64 4.76 2.02 16.03
N VAL A 65 5.73 1.09 16.04
CA VAL A 65 5.61 -0.27 16.60
C VAL A 65 6.83 -0.49 17.49
N LEU A 66 6.65 -0.77 18.78
CA LEU A 66 7.76 -0.99 19.72
C LEU A 66 8.86 0.09 19.62
N ASP A 67 8.45 1.36 19.65
CA ASP A 67 9.30 2.56 19.50
C ASP A 67 10.01 2.72 18.14
N LYS A 68 9.74 1.84 17.17
CA LYS A 68 10.22 1.97 15.80
C LYS A 68 9.19 2.68 14.92
N ASN A 69 9.57 3.82 14.36
CA ASN A 69 8.74 4.53 13.40
C ASN A 69 8.70 3.78 12.05
N PHE A 70 7.57 3.85 11.37
CA PHE A 70 7.42 3.43 9.99
C PHE A 70 6.55 4.42 9.23
N TYR A 71 6.72 4.41 7.91
CA TYR A 71 5.96 5.24 6.97
C TYR A 71 5.35 4.35 5.91
N ILE A 72 4.16 4.71 5.44
CA ILE A 72 3.58 4.14 4.21
C ILE A 72 3.35 5.31 3.27
N ASP A 73 4.06 5.28 2.15
CA ASP A 73 3.91 6.24 1.07
C ASP A 73 3.07 5.62 -0.04
N PHE A 74 2.23 6.43 -0.69
CA PHE A 74 1.31 5.96 -1.72
C PHE A 74 1.61 6.60 -3.07
N GLY A 75 1.55 5.78 -4.10
CA GLY A 75 1.68 6.16 -5.50
C GLY A 75 0.58 5.55 -6.35
N VAL A 76 0.44 6.05 -7.57
CA VAL A 76 -0.46 5.46 -8.57
C VAL A 76 0.33 4.51 -9.44
N PHE A 77 -0.17 3.28 -9.59
CA PHE A 77 0.34 2.31 -10.55
C PHE A 77 -0.76 1.94 -11.53
N ALA A 78 -0.51 2.09 -12.82
CA ALA A 78 -1.46 1.67 -13.83
C ALA A 78 -0.75 1.18 -15.10
N ASP A 79 -1.24 0.07 -15.63
CA ASP A 79 -0.88 -0.45 -16.95
C ASP A 79 -2.13 -1.02 -17.65
N ASP A 80 -1.93 -1.78 -18.72
CA ASP A 80 -3.03 -2.35 -19.52
C ASP A 80 -3.88 -3.38 -18.77
N SER A 81 -3.35 -3.94 -17.68
CA SER A 81 -3.92 -5.05 -16.90
C SER A 81 -4.43 -4.64 -15.53
N VAL A 82 -3.75 -3.71 -14.86
CA VAL A 82 -4.01 -3.35 -13.46
C VAL A 82 -3.98 -1.84 -13.31
N ALA A 83 -4.94 -1.30 -12.58
CA ALA A 83 -4.92 0.06 -12.03
C ALA A 83 -5.04 -0.07 -10.51
N ALA A 84 -4.00 0.28 -9.78
CA ALA A 84 -3.86 0.04 -8.35
C ALA A 84 -3.17 1.22 -7.64
N VAL A 85 -3.34 1.29 -6.33
CA VAL A 85 -2.49 2.15 -5.49
C VAL A 85 -1.25 1.36 -5.11
N GLU A 86 -0.08 1.86 -5.46
CA GLU A 86 1.17 1.32 -4.94
C GLU A 86 1.41 1.87 -3.55
N ALA A 87 1.72 1.00 -2.59
CA ALA A 87 2.07 1.36 -1.23
C ALA A 87 3.49 0.88 -0.92
N VAL A 88 4.33 1.80 -0.47
CA VAL A 88 5.71 1.54 -0.07
C VAL A 88 5.82 1.72 1.43
N VAL A 89 6.18 0.66 2.14
CA VAL A 89 6.42 0.68 3.58
C VAL A 89 7.90 0.88 3.82
N SER A 90 8.25 1.88 4.63
CA SER A 90 9.63 2.19 4.96
C SER A 90 9.83 2.40 6.47
N VAL A 91 11.07 2.23 6.91
CA VAL A 91 11.53 2.57 8.26
C VAL A 91 12.73 3.52 8.13
N PRO A 92 12.92 4.47 9.07
CA PRO A 92 14.10 5.33 9.02
C PRO A 92 15.36 4.50 9.26
N LYS A 93 16.41 4.74 8.45
CA LYS A 93 17.76 4.23 8.71
C LYS A 93 18.31 4.85 9.98
N LEU A 94 19.14 4.10 10.69
CA LEU A 94 19.78 4.61 11.91
C LEU A 94 20.91 5.60 11.62
N SER A 95 21.58 5.49 10.48
CA SER A 95 22.74 6.34 10.15
C SER A 95 22.36 7.79 9.84
N ASP A 96 21.33 7.99 9.02
CA ASP A 96 20.98 9.30 8.47
C ASP A 96 19.48 9.64 8.57
N GLY A 97 18.67 8.74 9.14
CA GLY A 97 17.22 8.92 9.24
C GLY A 97 16.47 8.81 7.90
N THR A 98 17.15 8.52 6.78
CA THR A 98 16.49 8.40 5.48
C THR A 98 15.57 7.17 5.44
N PRO A 99 14.46 7.19 4.70
CA PRO A 99 13.60 6.02 4.57
C PRO A 99 14.32 4.86 3.87
N ALA A 100 14.32 3.68 4.49
CA ALA A 100 14.66 2.41 3.87
C ALA A 100 13.37 1.62 3.59
N GLU A 101 13.12 1.30 2.32
CA GLU A 101 12.01 0.43 1.91
C GLU A 101 12.15 -0.97 2.51
N ILE A 102 11.10 -1.47 3.14
CA ILE A 102 11.04 -2.80 3.75
C ILE A 102 9.94 -3.69 3.14
N ALA A 103 8.97 -3.08 2.47
CA ALA A 103 7.92 -3.77 1.74
C ALA A 103 7.30 -2.84 0.69
N ARG A 104 6.75 -3.45 -0.36
CA ARG A 104 5.97 -2.80 -1.40
C ARG A 104 4.85 -3.72 -1.84
N PHE A 105 3.67 -3.17 -2.04
CA PHE A 105 2.50 -3.90 -2.53
C PHE A 105 1.59 -3.01 -3.37
N LEU A 106 0.73 -3.63 -4.16
CA LEU A 106 -0.30 -2.97 -4.95
C LEU A 106 -1.67 -3.26 -4.32
N PHE A 107 -2.46 -2.23 -4.06
CA PHE A 107 -3.84 -2.35 -3.64
C PHE A 107 -4.74 -2.13 -4.87
N ALA A 108 -5.35 -3.20 -5.34
CA ALA A 108 -6.18 -3.22 -6.55
C ALA A 108 -7.67 -3.03 -6.21
N PRO A 109 -8.50 -2.66 -7.19
CA PRO A 109 -9.94 -2.57 -7.00
C PRO A 109 -10.53 -3.91 -6.54
N GLY A 110 -11.47 -3.85 -5.60
CA GLY A 110 -12.05 -5.04 -4.96
C GLY A 110 -11.19 -5.58 -3.81
N GLY A 111 -10.37 -4.72 -3.18
CA GLY A 111 -9.63 -5.06 -1.96
C GLY A 111 -8.43 -6.00 -2.13
N LYS A 112 -8.11 -6.44 -3.35
CA LYS A 112 -7.00 -7.38 -3.59
C LYS A 112 -5.66 -6.71 -3.33
N ILE A 113 -4.76 -7.43 -2.65
CA ILE A 113 -3.38 -6.99 -2.45
C ILE A 113 -2.47 -7.85 -3.33
N LEU A 114 -1.66 -7.20 -4.16
CA LEU A 114 -0.72 -7.86 -5.06
C LEU A 114 0.72 -7.49 -4.72
N SER A 115 1.68 -8.32 -5.14
CA SER A 115 3.10 -8.01 -5.13
C SER A 115 3.43 -6.98 -6.23
N SER A 116 4.67 -6.48 -6.25
CA SER A 116 5.15 -5.64 -7.37
C SER A 116 5.24 -6.40 -8.70
N GLN A 117 5.22 -7.75 -8.66
CA GLN A 117 5.11 -8.63 -9.82
C GLN A 117 3.65 -8.95 -10.19
N LYS A 118 2.67 -8.33 -9.50
CA LYS A 118 1.22 -8.54 -9.67
C LYS A 118 0.72 -9.92 -9.26
N GLU A 119 1.50 -10.64 -8.44
CA GLU A 119 1.06 -11.90 -7.85
C GLU A 119 0.14 -11.60 -6.67
N THR A 120 -0.96 -12.34 -6.54
CA THR A 120 -1.88 -12.16 -5.41
C THR A 120 -1.21 -12.50 -4.08
N LEU A 121 -1.10 -11.51 -3.20
CA LEU A 121 -0.68 -11.68 -1.81
C LEU A 121 -1.89 -11.88 -0.89
N TRP A 122 -3.03 -11.27 -1.23
CA TRP A 122 -4.27 -11.38 -0.50
C TRP A 122 -5.47 -11.20 -1.44
N ASP A 123 -6.47 -12.06 -1.28
CA ASP A 123 -7.77 -12.07 -2.00
C ASP A 123 -8.80 -12.76 -1.10
N GLY A 124 -8.86 -12.30 0.15
CA GLY A 124 -9.68 -12.86 1.22
C GLY A 124 -10.99 -12.12 1.42
N ASP A 125 -11.59 -12.31 2.58
CA ASP A 125 -12.83 -11.64 2.98
C ASP A 125 -12.56 -10.18 3.38
N GLU A 126 -13.30 -9.24 2.78
CA GLU A 126 -13.17 -7.80 3.03
C GLU A 126 -13.33 -7.44 4.51
N ASP A 127 -14.12 -8.22 5.27
CA ASP A 127 -14.35 -8.01 6.71
C ASP A 127 -13.05 -8.10 7.54
N PHE A 128 -12.04 -8.85 7.07
CA PHE A 128 -10.76 -9.01 7.77
C PHE A 128 -9.61 -8.23 7.14
N LEU A 129 -9.81 -7.60 5.97
CA LEU A 129 -8.75 -6.96 5.19
C LEU A 129 -7.98 -5.90 6.01
N SER A 130 -8.70 -5.01 6.70
CA SER A 130 -8.10 -3.94 7.50
C SER A 130 -7.17 -4.49 8.60
N TYR A 131 -7.64 -5.52 9.29
CA TYR A 131 -6.89 -6.19 10.34
C TYR A 131 -5.65 -6.92 9.79
N GLU A 132 -5.85 -7.77 8.78
CA GLU A 132 -4.77 -8.57 8.19
C GLU A 132 -3.67 -7.69 7.59
N LEU A 133 -4.05 -6.61 6.91
CA LEU A 133 -3.10 -5.66 6.33
C LEU A 133 -2.28 -4.96 7.42
N LEU A 134 -2.91 -4.47 8.49
CA LEU A 134 -2.19 -3.85 9.61
C LEU A 134 -1.20 -4.84 10.24
N ILE A 135 -1.63 -6.08 10.51
CA ILE A 135 -0.78 -7.11 11.09
C ILE A 135 0.39 -7.46 10.17
N ALA A 136 0.15 -7.60 8.86
CA ALA A 136 1.21 -7.85 7.89
C ALA A 136 2.28 -6.75 7.90
N ILE A 137 1.86 -5.49 7.93
CA ILE A 137 2.77 -4.33 8.01
C ILE A 137 3.54 -4.32 9.34
N VAL A 138 2.86 -4.48 10.47
CA VAL A 138 3.48 -4.52 11.80
C VAL A 138 4.53 -5.62 11.88
N ARG A 139 4.24 -6.81 11.34
CA ARG A 139 5.19 -7.92 11.28
C ARG A 139 6.43 -7.56 10.45
N LYS A 140 6.25 -6.94 9.29
CA LYS A 140 7.38 -6.48 8.44
C LYS A 140 8.22 -5.43 9.15
N VAL A 141 7.62 -4.44 9.80
CA VAL A 141 8.32 -3.39 10.56
C VAL A 141 9.15 -3.98 11.70
N THR A 142 8.57 -4.93 12.44
CA THR A 142 9.22 -5.61 13.57
C THR A 142 10.41 -6.46 13.12
N GLN A 143 10.28 -7.14 11.97
CA GLN A 143 11.33 -8.02 11.42
C GLN A 143 12.38 -7.26 10.62
N ALA A 144 12.10 -6.02 10.20
CA ALA A 144 13.04 -5.25 9.41
C ALA A 144 14.32 -5.02 10.21
N PRO A 145 15.49 -5.35 9.64
CA PRO A 145 16.76 -5.14 10.32
C PRO A 145 16.94 -3.65 10.64
N LEU A 146 17.78 -3.37 11.63
CA LEU A 146 18.28 -2.02 11.82
C LEU A 146 19.15 -1.70 10.61
N VAL A 147 18.62 -0.91 9.68
CA VAL A 147 19.37 -0.48 8.50
C VAL A 147 20.33 0.60 8.96
N ILE A 148 21.60 0.22 9.11
CA ILE A 148 22.74 1.10 9.41
C ILE A 148 23.21 1.72 8.11
#